data_AF-A0A914X3T5-F1
#
_entry.id   AF-A0A914X3T5-F1
#
_cell.length_a   1.000
_cell.length_b   1.000
_cell.length_c   1.000
_cell.angle_alpha   90.00
_cell.angle_beta   90.00
_cell.angle_gamma   90.00
#
_symmetry.space_group_name_H-M   'P 1'
#
loop_
_entity.id
_entity.type
_entity.pdbx_description
1 polymer ?
#
loop_
_entity_poly.entity_id
_entity_poly.type
_entity_poly.pdbx_seq_one_letter_code
_entity_poly.pdbx_strand_id
1 'polypeptide(L)'
;MCLFADSKVAQVSRIAAENPQLCPPPSLIKELLLASKANRTIAAYRVVITRFVAWHQAMHCADGVLDGPAAVALFLAQEYSQTKGKTEGAKAALVWYFELLGCQANPAMAPIAVAMAQGAQRWALPVVHHEKVTGEEMRLIYSRFTGPNLPFIDHRIGTVLSLLFGAFLQVSEVVALRKDDISFDSGRVWLTICRSKTNQTGKSER
;
A
#
# COMPACT_ATOMS: atom_id res chain seq x y z
N MET A 1 3.47 -13.25 -14.04
CA MET A 1 2.49 -12.14 -13.99
C MET A 1 1.69 -12.01 -15.32
N CYS A 2 1.56 -13.11 -16.08
CA CYS A 2 0.95 -13.14 -17.42
C CYS A 2 -0.42 -13.83 -17.46
N LEU A 3 -1.12 -13.96 -16.32
CA LEU A 3 -2.35 -14.75 -16.24
C LEU A 3 -3.56 -14.04 -15.61
N PHE A 4 -3.40 -12.82 -15.07
CA PHE A 4 -4.41 -12.20 -14.19
C PHE A 4 -5.13 -10.99 -14.77
N ALA A 5 -4.58 -10.37 -15.82
CA ALA A 5 -5.23 -9.28 -16.54
C ALA A 5 -6.08 -9.79 -17.71
N ASP A 6 -5.92 -11.06 -18.09
CA ASP A 6 -6.35 -11.54 -19.40
C ASP A 6 -7.87 -11.71 -19.51
N SER A 7 -8.59 -11.87 -18.40
CA SER A 7 -10.07 -11.95 -18.42
C SER A 7 -10.73 -10.60 -18.75
N LYS A 8 -10.40 -9.53 -18.00
CA LYS A 8 -10.90 -8.17 -18.31
C LYS A 8 -10.29 -7.62 -19.60
N VAL A 9 -9.02 -7.91 -19.87
CA VAL A 9 -8.41 -7.57 -21.15
C VAL A 9 -9.13 -8.30 -22.29
N ALA A 10 -9.56 -9.56 -22.14
CA ALA A 10 -10.33 -10.27 -23.15
C ALA A 10 -11.75 -9.70 -23.33
N GLN A 11 -12.42 -9.28 -22.24
CA GLN A 11 -13.73 -8.63 -22.33
C GLN A 11 -13.63 -7.27 -23.05
N VAL A 12 -12.65 -6.45 -22.68
CA VAL A 12 -12.40 -5.17 -23.35
C VAL A 12 -11.90 -5.38 -24.79
N SER A 13 -11.11 -6.42 -25.05
CA SER A 13 -10.67 -6.78 -26.40
C SER A 13 -11.82 -7.27 -27.29
N ARG A 14 -12.85 -7.89 -26.72
CA ARG A 14 -14.08 -8.26 -27.45
C ARG A 14 -14.87 -7.03 -27.87
N ILE A 15 -15.06 -6.08 -26.95
CA ILE A 15 -15.69 -4.77 -27.23
C ILE A 15 -14.85 -3.96 -28.23
N ALA A 16 -13.52 -4.08 -28.16
CA ALA A 16 -12.56 -3.48 -29.08
C ALA A 16 -12.62 -4.07 -30.48
N ALA A 17 -12.82 -5.38 -30.61
CA ALA A 17 -13.01 -6.04 -31.89
C ALA A 17 -14.32 -5.59 -32.57
N GLU A 18 -15.36 -5.33 -31.78
CA GLU A 18 -16.64 -4.80 -32.27
C GLU A 18 -16.57 -3.30 -32.58
N ASN A 19 -15.61 -2.56 -32.01
CA ASN A 19 -15.44 -1.10 -32.19
C ASN A 19 -13.96 -0.70 -32.37
N PRO A 20 -13.31 -1.09 -33.48
CA PRO A 20 -11.87 -0.92 -33.69
C PRO A 20 -11.40 0.54 -33.73
N GLN A 21 -12.32 1.47 -33.97
CA GLN A 21 -12.07 2.92 -34.02
C GLN A 21 -12.05 3.56 -32.61
N LEU A 22 -12.56 2.85 -31.58
CA LEU A 22 -12.84 3.40 -30.24
C LEU A 22 -12.00 2.77 -29.13
N CYS A 23 -11.18 1.75 -29.42
CA CYS A 23 -10.50 1.00 -28.37
C CYS A 23 -8.98 1.22 -28.29
N PRO A 24 -8.47 1.62 -27.11
CA PRO A 24 -7.04 1.69 -26.86
C PRO A 24 -6.39 0.29 -26.92
N PRO A 25 -5.07 0.21 -27.13
CA PRO A 25 -4.37 -1.07 -27.16
C PRO A 25 -4.55 -1.83 -25.81
N PRO A 26 -4.71 -3.18 -25.84
CA PRO A 26 -4.85 -4.01 -24.64
C PRO A 26 -3.80 -3.78 -23.54
N SER A 27 -2.58 -3.42 -23.93
CA SER A 27 -1.49 -3.05 -23.01
C SER A 27 -1.83 -1.81 -22.19
N LEU A 28 -2.39 -0.77 -22.81
CA LEU A 28 -2.75 0.47 -22.13
C LEU A 28 -3.88 0.25 -21.12
N ILE A 29 -4.86 -0.60 -21.44
CA ILE A 29 -5.94 -0.97 -20.52
C ILE A 29 -5.37 -1.65 -19.27
N LYS A 30 -4.43 -2.59 -19.47
CA LYS A 30 -3.74 -3.27 -18.37
C LYS A 30 -2.93 -2.29 -17.51
N GLU A 31 -2.20 -1.38 -18.13
CA GLU A 31 -1.43 -0.35 -17.43
C GLU A 31 -2.34 0.58 -16.61
N LEU A 32 -3.45 1.04 -17.18
CA LEU A 32 -4.41 1.91 -16.48
C LEU A 32 -5.12 1.19 -15.32
N LEU A 33 -5.49 -0.09 -15.50
CA LEU A 33 -6.08 -0.89 -14.43
C LEU A 33 -5.11 -1.09 -13.26
N LEU A 34 -3.82 -1.30 -13.55
CA LEU A 34 -2.80 -1.38 -12.51
C LEU A 34 -2.53 -0.01 -11.86
N ALA A 35 -2.49 1.07 -12.65
CA ALA A 35 -2.30 2.43 -12.16
C ALA A 35 -3.45 2.95 -11.27
N SER A 36 -4.59 2.25 -11.24
CA SER A 36 -5.69 2.54 -10.30
C SER A 36 -5.30 2.43 -8.82
N LYS A 37 -4.17 1.78 -8.51
CA LYS A 37 -3.63 1.65 -7.15
C LYS A 37 -2.19 2.14 -7.10
N ALA A 38 -1.78 2.68 -5.95
CA ALA A 38 -0.38 3.01 -5.70
C ALA A 38 0.49 1.74 -5.78
N ASN A 39 1.73 1.86 -6.29
CA ASN A 39 2.66 0.72 -6.43
C ASN A 39 2.85 -0.06 -5.11
N ARG A 40 2.90 0.65 -3.97
CA ARG A 40 3.01 0.02 -2.65
C ARG A 40 1.78 -0.84 -2.31
N THR A 41 0.59 -0.38 -2.69
CA THR A 41 -0.67 -1.12 -2.52
C THR A 41 -0.69 -2.35 -3.41
N ILE A 42 -0.27 -2.22 -4.69
CA ILE A 42 -0.16 -3.36 -5.61
C ILE A 42 0.79 -4.43 -5.04
N ALA A 43 1.97 -4.01 -4.56
CA ALA A 43 2.94 -4.92 -3.96
C ALA A 43 2.36 -5.65 -2.74
N ALA A 44 1.66 -4.94 -1.85
CA ALA A 44 1.00 -5.54 -0.70
C ALA A 44 -0.12 -6.52 -1.11
N TYR A 45 -0.96 -6.13 -2.07
CA TYR A 45 -2.03 -6.97 -2.58
C TYR A 45 -1.48 -8.24 -3.24
N ARG A 46 -0.39 -8.13 -4.00
CA ARG A 46 0.25 -9.27 -4.66
C ARG A 46 0.66 -10.35 -3.66
N VAL A 47 1.19 -9.98 -2.50
CA VAL A 47 1.57 -10.94 -1.45
C VAL A 47 0.34 -11.73 -0.99
N VAL A 48 -0.76 -11.05 -0.67
CA VAL A 48 -2.01 -11.69 -0.24
C VAL A 48 -2.57 -12.59 -1.33
N ILE A 49 -2.67 -12.08 -2.56
CA ILE A 49 -3.23 -12.83 -3.69
C ILE A 49 -2.42 -14.09 -3.96
N THR A 50 -1.09 -14.01 -3.89
CA THR A 50 -0.22 -15.18 -4.08
C THR A 50 -0.49 -16.24 -3.01
N ARG A 51 -0.64 -15.82 -1.74
CA ARG A 51 -1.01 -16.74 -0.65
C ARG A 51 -2.40 -17.35 -0.86
N PHE A 52 -3.38 -16.55 -1.27
CA PHE A 52 -4.74 -17.04 -1.53
C PHE A 52 -4.75 -18.09 -2.64
N VAL A 53 -4.08 -17.83 -3.76
CA VAL A 53 -4.02 -18.79 -4.88
C VAL A 53 -3.33 -20.08 -4.45
N ALA A 54 -2.20 -19.99 -3.75
CA ALA A 54 -1.50 -21.18 -3.25
C ALA A 54 -2.35 -21.97 -2.25
N TRP A 55 -3.02 -21.29 -1.33
CA TRP A 55 -3.94 -21.89 -0.37
C TRP A 55 -5.13 -22.57 -1.05
N HIS A 56 -5.76 -21.88 -2.00
CA HIS A 56 -6.93 -22.37 -2.73
C HIS A 56 -6.58 -23.62 -3.54
N GLN A 57 -5.43 -23.62 -4.23
CA GLN A 57 -4.89 -24.79 -4.93
C GLN A 57 -4.65 -25.97 -3.99
N ALA A 58 -4.07 -25.75 -2.81
CA ALA A 58 -3.84 -26.82 -1.84
C ALA A 58 -5.15 -27.41 -1.31
N MET A 59 -6.17 -26.59 -1.06
CA MET A 59 -7.50 -27.04 -0.61
C MET A 59 -8.23 -27.83 -1.70
N HIS A 60 -8.06 -27.46 -2.97
CA HIS A 60 -8.62 -28.20 -4.12
C HIS A 60 -8.07 -29.62 -4.24
N CYS A 61 -6.82 -29.83 -3.80
CA CYS A 61 -6.21 -31.15 -3.78
C CYS A 61 -6.68 -32.03 -2.60
N ALA A 62 -7.26 -31.43 -1.55
CA ALA A 62 -7.54 -32.12 -0.28
C ALA A 62 -9.00 -32.59 -0.14
N ASP A 63 -9.99 -31.73 -0.40
CA ASP A 63 -11.39 -31.99 0.02
C ASP A 63 -12.45 -31.60 -1.04
N GLY A 64 -12.06 -31.53 -2.32
CA GLY A 64 -12.93 -31.09 -3.41
C GLY A 64 -12.94 -29.57 -3.62
N VAL A 65 -13.70 -29.12 -4.62
CA VAL A 65 -13.69 -27.73 -5.12
C VAL A 65 -14.45 -26.82 -4.16
N LEU A 66 -13.71 -26.19 -3.25
CA LEU A 66 -14.26 -25.15 -2.37
C LEU A 66 -14.10 -23.79 -3.06
N ASP A 67 -15.19 -23.33 -3.68
CA ASP A 67 -15.21 -22.15 -4.53
C ASP A 67 -16.10 -21.02 -4.02
N GLY A 68 -15.89 -19.82 -4.57
CA GLY A 68 -16.74 -18.67 -4.34
C GLY A 68 -16.64 -18.06 -2.93
N PRO A 69 -17.74 -17.50 -2.39
CA PRO A 69 -17.74 -16.76 -1.12
C PRO A 69 -17.19 -17.53 0.10
N ALA A 70 -17.47 -18.83 0.18
CA ALA A 70 -17.04 -19.67 1.30
C ALA A 70 -15.51 -19.83 1.33
N ALA A 71 -14.89 -20.00 0.16
CA ALA A 71 -13.43 -20.08 0.02
C ALA A 71 -12.75 -18.81 0.52
N VAL A 72 -13.30 -17.65 0.16
CA VAL A 72 -12.79 -16.36 0.61
C VAL A 72 -12.93 -16.23 2.13
N ALA A 73 -14.09 -16.58 2.69
CA ALA A 73 -14.31 -16.48 4.13
C ALA A 73 -13.34 -17.38 4.93
N LEU A 74 -13.14 -18.63 4.51
CA LEU A 74 -12.19 -19.54 5.15
C LEU A 74 -10.75 -19.03 5.06
N PHE A 75 -10.34 -18.53 3.89
CA PHE A 75 -9.03 -17.91 3.74
C PHE A 75 -8.85 -16.71 4.67
N LEU A 76 -9.85 -15.82 4.79
CA LEU A 76 -9.78 -14.67 5.69
C LEU A 76 -9.66 -15.09 7.17
N ALA A 77 -10.31 -16.18 7.56
CA ALA A 77 -10.16 -16.75 8.90
C ALA A 77 -8.74 -17.30 9.14
N GLN A 78 -8.15 -17.96 8.15
CA GLN A 78 -6.76 -18.43 8.21
C GLN A 78 -5.76 -17.25 8.23
N GLU A 79 -5.97 -16.23 7.42
CA GLU A 79 -5.14 -15.01 7.44
C GLU A 79 -5.21 -14.31 8.80
N TYR A 80 -6.38 -14.30 9.43
CA TYR A 80 -6.55 -13.79 10.78
C TYR A 80 -5.73 -14.60 11.80
N SER A 81 -5.77 -15.94 11.76
CA SER A 81 -5.04 -16.77 12.73
C SER A 81 -3.52 -16.56 12.65
N GLN A 82 -2.99 -16.23 11.47
CA GLN A 82 -1.57 -15.99 11.25
C GLN A 82 -1.14 -14.55 11.57
N THR A 83 -1.99 -13.55 11.30
CA THR A 83 -1.58 -12.13 11.33
C THR A 83 -2.23 -11.30 12.43
N LYS A 84 -3.29 -11.81 13.08
CA LYS A 84 -4.04 -11.19 14.18
C LYS A 84 -4.42 -9.71 13.96
N GLY A 85 -4.73 -9.31 12.72
CA GLY A 85 -5.21 -7.94 12.46
C GLY A 85 -5.08 -7.40 11.03
N LYS A 86 -4.55 -8.17 10.06
CA LYS A 86 -4.40 -7.71 8.67
C LYS A 86 -5.51 -8.16 7.73
N THR A 87 -6.62 -8.66 8.26
CA THR A 87 -7.71 -9.29 7.50
C THR A 87 -8.44 -8.31 6.57
N GLU A 88 -8.62 -7.05 6.97
CA GLU A 88 -9.27 -6.06 6.08
C GLU A 88 -8.42 -5.74 4.85
N GLY A 89 -7.09 -5.64 5.03
CA GLY A 89 -6.16 -5.49 3.91
C GLY A 89 -6.17 -6.71 2.99
N ALA A 90 -6.30 -7.91 3.55
CA ALA A 90 -6.41 -9.14 2.78
C ALA A 90 -7.71 -9.19 1.97
N LYS A 91 -8.85 -8.84 2.59
CA LYS A 91 -10.15 -8.72 1.91
C LYS A 91 -10.09 -7.71 0.78
N ALA A 92 -9.53 -6.52 1.01
CA ALA A 92 -9.40 -5.50 -0.03
C ALA A 92 -8.54 -5.98 -1.22
N ALA A 93 -7.47 -6.74 -0.96
CA ALA A 93 -6.66 -7.36 -2.00
C ALA A 93 -7.47 -8.39 -2.83
N LEU A 94 -8.31 -9.19 -2.17
CA LEU A 94 -9.17 -10.17 -2.85
C LEU A 94 -10.30 -9.51 -3.63
N VAL A 95 -10.90 -8.44 -3.11
CA VAL A 95 -11.88 -7.63 -3.85
C VAL A 95 -11.24 -7.15 -5.15
N TRP A 96 -10.06 -6.53 -5.08
CA TRP A 96 -9.33 -6.07 -6.26
C TRP A 96 -8.96 -7.22 -7.21
N TYR A 97 -8.58 -8.38 -6.68
CA TYR A 97 -8.27 -9.57 -7.48
C TYR A 97 -9.48 -10.04 -8.30
N PHE A 98 -10.64 -10.25 -7.65
CA PHE A 98 -11.85 -10.69 -8.34
C PHE A 98 -12.44 -9.61 -9.26
N GLU A 99 -12.23 -8.33 -8.94
CA GLU A 99 -12.49 -7.25 -9.87
C GLU A 99 -11.62 -7.40 -11.12
N LEU A 100 -10.31 -7.65 -11.01
CA LEU A 100 -9.43 -7.85 -12.18
C LEU A 100 -9.83 -9.07 -13.02
N LEU A 101 -10.36 -10.12 -12.39
CA LEU A 101 -10.89 -11.30 -13.07
C LEU A 101 -12.22 -11.06 -13.79
N GLY A 102 -12.89 -9.91 -13.56
CA GLY A 102 -14.16 -9.59 -14.19
C GLY A 102 -15.34 -10.40 -13.65
N CYS A 103 -15.26 -10.88 -12.40
CA CYS A 103 -16.37 -11.61 -11.79
C CYS A 103 -17.62 -10.71 -11.69
N GLN A 104 -18.75 -11.17 -12.22
CA GLN A 104 -20.03 -10.44 -12.18
C GLN A 104 -20.50 -10.23 -10.74
N ALA A 105 -20.29 -11.21 -9.87
CA ALA A 105 -20.46 -11.10 -8.43
C ALA A 105 -19.12 -11.38 -7.74
N ASN A 106 -18.60 -10.39 -7.00
CA ASN A 106 -17.32 -10.51 -6.33
C ASN A 106 -17.46 -11.34 -5.04
N PRO A 107 -16.85 -12.54 -4.94
CA PRO A 107 -17.02 -13.40 -3.76
C PRO A 107 -16.42 -12.79 -2.48
N ALA A 108 -15.44 -11.87 -2.59
CA ALA A 108 -14.90 -11.16 -1.43
C ALA A 108 -15.82 -10.04 -0.91
N MET A 109 -16.88 -9.71 -1.66
CA MET A 109 -17.94 -8.78 -1.24
C MET A 109 -19.20 -9.48 -0.76
N ALA A 110 -19.26 -10.81 -0.83
CA ALA A 110 -20.41 -11.57 -0.33
C ALA A 110 -20.58 -11.41 1.19
N PRO A 111 -21.82 -11.48 1.71
CA PRO A 111 -22.11 -11.24 3.13
C PRO A 111 -21.23 -12.03 4.10
N ILE A 112 -20.94 -13.31 3.79
CA ILE A 112 -20.10 -14.17 4.63
C ILE A 112 -18.65 -13.67 4.72
N ALA A 113 -18.06 -13.22 3.60
CA ALA A 113 -16.69 -12.68 3.58
C ALA A 113 -16.62 -11.32 4.29
N VAL A 114 -17.64 -10.48 4.14
CA VAL A 114 -17.77 -9.20 4.84
C VAL A 114 -17.88 -9.43 6.35
N ALA A 115 -18.78 -10.32 6.77
CA ALA A 115 -18.97 -10.65 8.18
C ALA A 115 -17.69 -11.25 8.80
N MET A 116 -16.99 -12.12 8.06
CA MET A 116 -15.72 -12.69 8.52
C MET A 116 -14.64 -11.63 8.76
N ALA A 117 -14.46 -10.71 7.81
CA ALA A 117 -13.49 -9.62 7.97
C ALA A 117 -13.84 -8.69 9.14
N GLN A 118 -15.13 -8.34 9.30
CA GLN A 118 -15.61 -7.55 10.43
C GLN A 118 -15.41 -8.27 11.77
N GLY A 119 -15.67 -9.57 11.82
CA GLY A 119 -15.40 -10.40 12.98
C GLY A 119 -13.92 -10.39 13.34
N ALA A 120 -13.05 -10.66 12.36
CA ALA A 120 -11.60 -10.61 12.53
C ALA A 120 -11.11 -9.24 13.04
N GLN A 121 -11.69 -8.14 12.56
CA GLN A 121 -11.35 -6.80 13.03
C GLN A 121 -11.74 -6.56 14.50
N ARG A 122 -12.90 -7.05 14.94
CA ARG A 122 -13.35 -6.94 16.35
C ARG A 122 -12.47 -7.75 17.30
N TRP A 123 -11.95 -8.87 16.83
CA TRP A 123 -11.07 -9.73 17.60
C TRP A 123 -9.59 -9.34 17.50
N ALA A 124 -9.24 -8.43 16.59
CA ALA A 124 -7.88 -7.96 16.43
C ALA A 124 -7.37 -7.36 17.75
N LEU A 125 -6.08 -7.59 18.02
CA LEU A 125 -5.45 -7.02 19.21
C LEU A 125 -5.50 -5.49 19.13
N PRO A 126 -5.66 -4.80 20.27
CA PRO A 126 -5.56 -3.35 20.32
C PRO A 126 -4.27 -2.87 19.66
N VAL A 127 -4.35 -1.78 18.89
CA VAL A 127 -3.16 -1.16 18.32
C VAL A 127 -2.32 -0.63 19.47
N VAL A 128 -1.15 -1.21 19.66
CA VAL A 128 -0.15 -0.67 20.59
C VAL A 128 0.41 0.59 19.94
N HIS A 129 0.05 1.74 20.51
CA HIS A 129 0.65 3.00 20.10
C HIS A 129 2.03 3.13 20.74
N HIS A 130 3.04 3.36 19.92
CA HIS A 130 4.36 3.73 20.43
C HIS A 130 4.31 5.10 21.10
N GLU A 131 5.13 5.28 22.13
CA GLU A 131 5.29 6.56 22.79
C GLU A 131 5.83 7.61 21.81
N LYS A 132 5.35 8.84 21.95
CA LYS A 132 5.79 9.96 21.11
C LYS A 132 7.11 10.49 21.65
N VAL A 133 8.04 10.76 20.74
CA VAL A 133 9.29 11.45 21.08
C VAL A 133 8.97 12.85 21.60
N THR A 134 9.56 13.22 22.73
CA THR A 134 9.41 14.51 23.40
C THR A 134 10.45 15.52 22.92
N GLY A 135 10.20 16.81 23.20
CA GLY A 135 11.18 17.87 22.91
C GLY A 135 12.49 17.72 23.68
N GLU A 136 12.45 17.14 24.89
CA GLU A 136 13.64 16.90 25.71
C GLU A 136 14.51 15.78 25.13
N GLU A 137 13.89 14.68 24.70
CA GLU A 137 14.59 13.60 24.00
C GLU A 137 15.20 14.09 22.69
N MET A 138 14.51 14.97 21.95
CA MET A 138 15.08 15.57 20.74
C MET A 138 16.27 16.48 21.01
N ARG A 139 16.26 17.24 22.12
CA ARG A 139 17.43 18.04 22.53
C ARG A 139 18.62 17.15 22.86
N LEU A 140 18.39 16.01 23.51
CA LEU A 140 19.42 15.02 23.81
C LEU A 140 19.99 14.36 22.54
N ILE A 141 19.12 14.04 21.58
CA ILE A 141 19.54 13.53 20.27
C ILE A 141 20.39 14.59 19.56
N TYR A 142 19.93 15.84 19.52
CA TYR A 142 20.67 16.92 18.86
C TYR A 142 22.07 17.12 19.48
N SER A 143 22.15 17.23 20.81
CA SER A 143 23.45 17.41 21.49
C SER A 143 24.43 16.27 21.24
N ARG A 144 23.92 15.04 21.01
CA ARG A 144 24.73 13.86 20.72
C ARG A 144 25.16 13.74 19.26
N PHE A 145 24.35 14.22 18.32
CA PHE A 145 24.52 13.95 16.88
C PHE A 145 24.93 15.18 16.03
N THR A 146 25.16 16.35 16.64
CA THR A 146 25.54 17.57 15.88
C THR A 146 26.84 18.25 16.35
N GLY A 147 27.71 17.53 17.07
CA GLY A 147 29.01 18.05 17.50
C GLY A 147 30.01 18.20 16.33
N PRO A 148 30.95 19.17 16.35
CA PRO A 148 31.80 19.52 15.20
C PRO A 148 32.80 18.43 14.77
N ASN A 149 33.06 17.44 15.64
CA ASN A 149 34.04 16.38 15.40
C ASN A 149 33.39 15.00 15.19
N LEU A 150 32.09 14.95 14.92
CA LEU A 150 31.40 13.69 14.72
C LEU A 150 31.61 13.14 13.30
N PRO A 151 31.59 11.82 13.13
CA PRO A 151 31.47 11.20 11.81
C PRO A 151 30.30 11.77 11.03
N PHE A 152 30.45 11.91 9.71
CA PHE A 152 29.39 12.41 8.84
C PHE A 152 28.08 11.62 8.94
N ILE A 153 28.15 10.32 9.24
CA ILE A 153 26.96 9.49 9.44
C ILE A 153 26.12 9.94 10.65
N ASP A 154 26.77 10.37 11.72
CA ASP A 154 26.11 10.84 12.94
C ASP A 154 25.44 12.19 12.69
N HIS A 155 26.13 13.09 11.98
CA HIS A 155 25.54 14.34 11.51
C HIS A 155 24.28 14.09 10.66
N ARG A 156 24.35 13.14 9.74
CA ARG A 156 23.20 12.77 8.90
C ARG A 156 22.02 12.26 9.74
N ILE A 157 22.27 11.41 10.74
CA ILE A 157 21.23 10.91 11.64
C ILE A 157 20.58 12.07 12.39
N GLY A 158 21.38 12.95 12.99
CA GLY A 158 20.90 14.14 13.69
C GLY A 158 20.04 15.03 12.81
N THR A 159 20.53 15.37 11.61
CA THR A 159 19.77 16.18 10.65
C THR A 159 18.45 15.53 10.24
N VAL A 160 18.44 14.24 9.92
CA VAL A 160 17.20 13.52 9.54
C VAL A 160 16.18 13.54 10.68
N LEU A 161 16.60 13.25 11.91
CA LEU A 161 15.70 13.25 13.06
C LEU A 161 15.15 14.66 13.35
N SER A 162 15.99 15.69 13.23
CA SER A 162 15.54 17.09 13.38
C SER A 162 14.53 17.50 12.30
N LEU A 163 14.71 17.06 11.04
CA LEU A 163 13.76 17.33 9.96
C LEU A 163 12.42 16.61 10.19
N LEU A 164 12.46 15.33 10.58
CA LEU A 164 11.25 14.55 10.88
C LEU A 164 10.46 15.16 12.04
N PHE A 165 11.15 15.61 13.09
CA PHE A 165 10.49 16.19 14.26
C PHE A 165 10.03 17.64 14.05
N GLY A 166 10.88 18.48 13.48
CA GLY A 166 10.63 19.93 13.36
C GLY A 166 9.70 20.32 12.23
N ALA A 167 9.74 19.59 11.10
CA ALA A 167 8.91 19.87 9.93
C ALA A 167 7.77 18.84 9.74
N PHE A 168 7.63 17.88 10.68
CA PHE A 168 6.61 16.82 10.64
C PHE A 168 6.58 16.02 9.33
N LEU A 169 7.74 15.90 8.68
CA LEU A 169 7.87 15.22 7.41
C LEU A 169 7.80 13.71 7.58
N GLN A 170 7.31 13.02 6.55
CA GLN A 170 7.47 11.58 6.44
C GLN A 170 8.90 11.23 6.03
N VAL A 171 9.36 10.04 6.41
CA VAL A 171 10.68 9.53 6.00
C VAL A 171 10.86 9.59 4.48
N SER A 172 9.82 9.29 3.70
CA SER A 172 9.88 9.38 2.24
C SER A 172 10.04 10.79 1.71
N GLU A 173 9.51 11.80 2.43
CA GLU A 173 9.64 13.21 2.05
C GLU A 173 11.06 13.70 2.35
N VAL A 174 11.60 13.38 3.54
CA VAL A 174 12.99 13.72 3.91
C VAL A 174 14.01 13.11 2.95
N VAL A 175 13.82 11.85 2.57
CA VAL A 175 14.74 11.16 1.64
C VAL A 175 14.64 11.70 0.21
N ALA A 176 13.51 12.30 -0.17
CA ALA A 176 13.29 12.86 -1.50
C ALA A 176 13.76 14.30 -1.66
N LEU A 177 14.09 15.00 -0.56
CA LEU A 177 14.59 16.39 -0.59
C LEU A 177 15.84 16.50 -1.47
N ARG A 178 15.82 17.49 -2.37
CA ARG A 178 16.96 17.89 -3.20
C ARG A 178 17.55 19.18 -2.67
N LYS A 179 18.77 19.49 -3.12
CA LYS A 179 19.44 20.75 -2.78
C LYS A 179 18.56 21.96 -3.13
N ASP A 180 17.90 21.91 -4.28
CA ASP A 180 17.07 23.01 -4.78
C ASP A 180 15.75 23.19 -3.99
N ASP A 181 15.37 22.19 -3.19
CA ASP A 181 14.21 22.26 -2.31
C ASP A 181 14.52 22.99 -1.00
N ILE A 182 15.79 23.32 -0.74
CA ILE A 182 16.27 23.90 0.53
C ILE A 182 16.74 25.32 0.29
N SER A 183 16.17 26.28 1.01
CA SER A 183 16.67 27.66 1.04
C SER A 183 16.93 28.13 2.47
N PHE A 184 17.90 29.03 2.58
CA PHE A 184 18.31 29.61 3.86
C PHE A 184 17.99 31.10 3.80
N ASP A 185 17.19 31.57 4.76
CA ASP A 185 16.84 32.98 4.88
C ASP A 185 16.75 33.38 6.34
N SER A 186 17.42 34.47 6.71
CA SER A 186 17.29 35.12 8.02
C SER A 186 17.47 34.17 9.22
N GLY A 187 18.43 33.25 9.12
CA GLY A 187 18.72 32.25 10.16
C GLY A 187 17.71 31.09 10.23
N ARG A 188 16.79 30.99 9.26
CA ARG A 188 15.82 29.90 9.13
C ARG A 188 16.13 29.05 7.91
N VAL A 189 15.73 27.79 8.00
CA VAL A 189 15.76 26.84 6.89
C VAL A 189 14.35 26.69 6.37
N TRP A 190 14.17 26.89 5.07
CA TRP A 190 12.92 26.67 4.36
C TRP A 190 13.04 25.41 3.51
N LEU A 191 11.99 24.59 3.54
CA LEU A 191 11.91 23.33 2.80
C LEU A 191 10.70 23.38 1.89
N THR A 192 10.92 23.16 0.59
CA THR A 192 9.85 23.06 -0.41
C THR A 192 9.51 21.58 -0.64
N ILE A 193 8.30 21.18 -0.26
CA ILE A 193 7.86 19.78 -0.43
C ILE A 193 7.14 19.64 -1.78
N CYS A 194 7.89 19.27 -2.81
CA CYS A 194 7.35 19.12 -4.17
C CYS A 194 6.32 17.98 -4.29
N ARG A 195 6.44 16.91 -3.50
CA ARG A 195 5.53 15.76 -3.54
C ARG A 195 5.15 15.34 -2.12
N SER A 196 3.88 15.50 -1.79
CA SER A 196 3.34 15.08 -0.49
C SER A 196 2.41 13.89 -0.65
N LYS A 197 1.98 13.32 0.48
CA LYS A 197 0.98 12.24 0.51
C LYS A 197 -0.32 12.60 -0.23
N THR A 198 -0.76 13.86 -0.15
CA THR A 198 -1.99 14.37 -0.79
C THR A 198 -1.74 14.94 -2.17
N ASN A 199 -0.53 15.43 -2.44
CA ASN A 199 -0.16 16.06 -3.70
C ASN A 199 0.84 15.19 -4.48
N GLN A 200 0.30 14.18 -5.15
CA GLN A 200 1.10 13.24 -5.94
C GLN A 200 1.47 13.78 -7.33
N THR A 201 0.89 14.90 -7.77
CA THR A 201 1.07 15.50 -9.10
C THR A 201 2.23 16.49 -9.17
N GLY A 202 2.87 16.82 -8.04
CA GLY A 202 4.06 17.65 -8.03
C GLY A 202 3.80 19.15 -8.07
N LYS A 203 2.54 19.60 -7.99
CA LYS A 203 2.22 21.03 -7.96
C LYS A 203 2.46 21.56 -6.56
N SER A 204 3.64 22.12 -6.30
CA SER A 204 3.95 22.75 -5.01
C SER A 204 2.81 23.68 -4.55
N GLU A 205 2.22 23.42 -3.39
CA GLU A 205 1.44 24.42 -2.66
C GLU A 205 2.47 25.34 -1.98
N ARG A 206 2.41 26.64 -2.28
CA ARG A 206 3.24 27.67 -1.66
C ARG A 206 2.66 28.07 -0.32
#